data_AF-A0AAV4CMA2-F1
#
_entry.id   AF-A0AAV4CMA2-F1
#
_cell.length_a   1.000
_cell.length_b   1.000
_cell.length_c   1.000
_cell.angle_alpha   90.00
_cell.angle_beta   90.00
_cell.angle_gamma   90.00
#
_symmetry.space_group_name_H-M   'P 1'
#
loop_
_entity.id
_entity.type
_entity.pdbx_description
1 polymer ?
#
loop_
_entity_poly.entity_id
_entity_poly.type
_entity_poly.pdbx_seq_one_letter_code
_entity_poly.pdbx_strand_id
1 'polypeptide(L)'
;MPGTDSCRLYTVQVLCLALPTVLTYGRRRPLTFKLMITFQIGMPLFKVPSLSDSLGLRNWGLDSSGNNRACPRFYSSLINKAIADYLLANGFNAALEHFQKEAGMPQEIEKKFSGLLEKRWTSVIRLQKKVMDLESKLTEVEEEVNNGAPTRDRRSPGEWIPRPPERYSLSGHRSPITRVAFHPVYSVMVSCSEDATIKVWDYETGDYERTLKGHTDSVQDVAFDAAGKTLVSCSADMTIKLWDFNGYECIKTMYGHDHNVSSVTFLPSGDFVVSSSRDKTIKMWEVATGYCVKTYTGHREWVRMVRVYQDGSLLASCSNDQAVRVWVTATKECKAELREHEHVVECIAWAPDSAQPAINEAAGTESKSAKRSGPFLLSGSRDKTMKMWDVSVGLCLFTLAGHDNWIRGVVFHPGGKYILSASDDKTIRVWDTQNKRNHKTLQAHPHFVTSIDMHRNAPYVITGSVDMSVKVWECR
;
A
#
# COMPACT_ATOMS: atom_id res chain seq x y z
N MET A 1 -31.56 47.49 -40.89
CA MET A 1 -32.40 46.39 -40.35
C MET A 1 -33.11 45.71 -41.50
N PRO A 2 -33.56 44.45 -41.36
CA PRO A 2 -32.89 43.19 -41.03
C PRO A 2 -32.67 42.40 -42.35
N GLY A 3 -32.23 41.14 -42.47
CA GLY A 3 -32.19 40.01 -41.56
C GLY A 3 -31.39 38.86 -42.21
N THR A 4 -30.74 38.09 -41.35
CA THR A 4 -29.98 36.87 -41.64
C THR A 4 -30.92 35.68 -41.81
N ASP A 5 -30.87 34.98 -42.95
CA ASP A 5 -31.50 33.67 -43.11
C ASP A 5 -30.49 32.53 -42.83
N SER A 6 -30.96 31.65 -41.96
CA SER A 6 -30.25 30.58 -41.27
C SER A 6 -29.89 29.39 -42.16
N CYS A 7 -28.62 29.02 -42.22
CA CYS A 7 -28.19 27.66 -42.62
C CYS A 7 -28.55 26.67 -41.51
N ARG A 8 -29.57 25.84 -41.73
CA ARG A 8 -29.91 24.70 -40.86
C ARG A 8 -28.87 23.59 -41.06
N LEU A 9 -27.95 23.44 -40.10
CA LEU A 9 -27.07 22.28 -39.99
C LEU A 9 -27.91 21.06 -39.55
N TYR A 10 -28.10 20.10 -40.44
CA TYR A 10 -28.62 18.79 -40.09
C TYR A 10 -27.45 17.91 -39.65
N THR A 11 -27.22 17.82 -38.34
CA THR A 11 -26.33 16.81 -37.76
C THR A 11 -27.05 15.47 -37.71
N VAL A 12 -26.51 14.46 -38.39
CA VAL A 12 -26.87 13.06 -38.17
C VAL A 12 -26.48 12.70 -36.73
N GLN A 13 -27.47 12.59 -35.85
CA GLN A 13 -27.28 12.15 -34.47
C GLN A 13 -27.52 10.64 -34.43
N VAL A 14 -26.46 9.84 -34.23
CA VAL A 14 -26.59 8.41 -33.99
C VAL A 14 -27.10 8.22 -32.57
N LEU A 15 -28.41 8.02 -32.42
CA LEU A 15 -29.02 7.66 -31.14
C LEU A 15 -28.99 6.13 -31.00
N CYS A 16 -28.06 5.59 -30.21
CA CYS A 16 -28.07 4.18 -29.82
C CYS A 16 -28.93 4.00 -28.57
N LEU A 17 -30.21 3.67 -28.74
CA LEU A 17 -31.07 3.22 -27.64
C LEU A 17 -30.92 1.72 -27.45
N ALA A 18 -30.40 1.30 -26.30
CA ALA A 18 -30.57 -0.07 -25.81
C ALA A 18 -31.95 -0.16 -25.13
N LEU A 19 -32.99 -0.50 -25.89
CA LEU A 19 -34.30 -0.83 -25.29
C LEU A 19 -34.32 -2.31 -24.89
N PRO A 20 -34.59 -2.64 -23.61
CA PRO A 20 -34.94 -4.00 -23.24
C PRO A 20 -36.37 -4.26 -23.74
N THR A 21 -36.53 -5.14 -24.74
CA THR A 21 -37.85 -5.66 -25.11
C THR A 21 -38.35 -6.57 -24.00
N VAL A 22 -39.20 -6.04 -23.12
CA VAL A 22 -40.03 -6.85 -22.24
C VAL A 22 -41.12 -7.49 -23.09
N LEU A 23 -40.87 -8.72 -23.56
CA LEU A 23 -41.93 -9.61 -24.04
C LEU A 23 -42.41 -10.45 -22.85
N THR A 24 -43.64 -10.18 -22.43
CA THR A 24 -44.41 -11.05 -21.56
C THR A 24 -44.60 -12.42 -22.21
N TYR A 25 -44.62 -13.46 -21.36
CA TYR A 25 -44.88 -14.88 -21.65
C TYR A 25 -43.74 -15.76 -22.22
N GLY A 26 -43.05 -16.42 -21.29
CA GLY A 26 -42.96 -17.89 -21.28
C GLY A 26 -42.06 -18.59 -22.31
N ARG A 27 -40.73 -18.47 -22.18
CA ARG A 27 -39.72 -19.57 -22.23
C ARG A 27 -38.30 -19.00 -22.29
N ARG A 28 -37.40 -19.58 -21.50
CA ARG A 28 -35.97 -19.23 -21.42
C ARG A 28 -35.27 -19.40 -22.78
N ARG A 29 -34.73 -18.30 -23.34
CA ARG A 29 -33.68 -18.28 -24.37
C ARG A 29 -32.71 -17.10 -24.09
N PRO A 30 -31.44 -17.19 -24.50
CA PRO A 30 -30.43 -16.16 -24.21
C PRO A 30 -30.77 -14.83 -24.86
N LEU A 31 -30.54 -13.73 -24.13
CA LEU A 31 -30.67 -12.34 -24.61
C LEU A 31 -29.70 -12.09 -25.76
N THR A 32 -30.19 -12.06 -27.00
CA THR A 32 -29.44 -11.57 -28.14
C THR A 32 -29.63 -10.05 -28.25
N PHE A 33 -28.58 -9.29 -27.96
CA PHE A 33 -28.56 -7.85 -28.20
C PHE A 33 -28.47 -7.61 -29.71
N LYS A 34 -29.56 -7.16 -30.32
CA LYS A 34 -29.62 -6.80 -31.74
C LYS A 34 -29.39 -5.30 -31.87
N LEU A 35 -28.35 -4.91 -32.61
CA LEU A 35 -28.03 -3.51 -32.90
C LEU A 35 -29.16 -2.94 -33.79
N MET A 36 -29.94 -1.99 -33.27
CA MET A 36 -30.95 -1.27 -34.05
C MET A 36 -30.47 0.18 -34.17
N ILE A 37 -29.98 0.56 -35.35
CA ILE A 37 -29.62 1.95 -35.67
C ILE A 37 -30.88 2.60 -36.25
N THR A 38 -31.61 3.36 -35.43
CA THR A 38 -32.76 4.15 -35.88
C THR A 38 -32.34 5.57 -36.21
N PHE A 39 -32.57 6.00 -37.46
CA PHE A 39 -32.47 7.40 -37.89
C PHE A 39 -33.83 8.06 -37.70
N GLN A 40 -33.94 9.07 -36.83
CA GLN A 40 -35.19 9.76 -36.57
C GLN A 40 -35.06 11.23 -36.99
N ILE A 41 -35.81 11.61 -38.04
CA ILE A 41 -35.80 12.96 -38.62
C ILE A 41 -37.01 13.73 -38.08
N GLY A 42 -36.74 14.79 -37.30
CA GLY A 42 -37.67 15.91 -37.06
C GLY A 42 -38.44 15.91 -35.73
N MET A 43 -37.95 16.65 -34.72
CA MET A 43 -38.68 17.48 -33.75
C MET A 43 -37.71 18.12 -32.71
N PRO A 44 -38.10 19.16 -31.93
CA PRO A 44 -37.18 20.19 -31.45
C PRO A 44 -36.32 19.78 -30.25
N LEU A 45 -35.14 20.43 -30.19
CA LEU A 45 -34.04 20.28 -29.23
C LEU A 45 -34.48 20.14 -27.76
N PHE A 46 -34.34 18.95 -27.20
CA PHE A 46 -34.00 18.81 -25.78
C PHE A 46 -32.47 18.75 -25.66
N LYS A 47 -31.92 19.70 -24.91
CA LYS A 47 -30.49 19.86 -24.64
C LYS A 47 -30.00 18.63 -23.87
N VAL A 48 -29.31 17.72 -24.55
CA VAL A 48 -28.52 16.66 -23.91
C VAL A 48 -27.04 17.07 -24.00
N PRO A 49 -26.27 17.04 -22.90
CA PRO A 49 -24.85 17.36 -22.93
C PRO A 49 -24.12 16.49 -23.96
N SER A 50 -23.23 17.13 -24.73
CA SER A 50 -22.61 16.52 -25.89
C SER A 50 -21.80 15.27 -25.56
N LEU A 51 -21.97 14.22 -26.36
CA LEU A 51 -21.11 13.03 -26.47
C LEU A 51 -19.63 13.32 -26.84
N SER A 52 -19.22 14.59 -26.84
CA SER A 52 -17.83 15.01 -27.04
C SER A 52 -16.99 14.80 -25.76
N ASP A 53 -17.62 14.81 -24.59
CA ASP A 53 -16.91 14.69 -23.30
C ASP A 53 -16.50 13.24 -22.96
N SER A 54 -17.20 12.23 -23.50
CA SER A 54 -16.95 10.82 -23.18
C SER A 54 -15.78 10.18 -23.95
N LEU A 55 -15.19 10.89 -24.92
CA LEU A 55 -14.05 10.40 -25.72
C LEU A 55 -12.70 11.04 -25.35
N GLY A 56 -12.64 11.89 -24.32
CA GLY A 56 -11.36 12.38 -23.78
C GLY A 56 -10.51 13.16 -24.80
N LEU A 57 -11.13 13.91 -25.71
CA LEU A 57 -10.44 14.88 -26.56
C LEU A 57 -10.46 16.22 -25.84
N ARG A 58 -9.34 16.58 -25.20
CA ARG A 58 -9.16 17.89 -24.55
C ARG A 58 -9.48 19.01 -25.53
N ASN A 59 -10.45 19.83 -25.17
CA ASN A 59 -10.65 21.17 -25.71
C ASN A 59 -9.33 21.95 -25.60
N TRP A 60 -8.71 22.25 -26.74
CA TRP A 60 -7.73 23.33 -26.83
C TRP A 60 -8.49 24.63 -27.07
N GLY A 61 -8.22 25.60 -26.21
CA GLY A 61 -9.02 26.80 -26.02
C GLY A 61 -9.16 27.67 -27.26
N LEU A 62 -10.25 28.42 -27.25
CA LEU A 62 -10.45 29.64 -28.02
C LEU A 62 -9.36 30.64 -27.65
N ASP A 63 -8.36 30.84 -28.51
CA ASP A 63 -7.56 32.07 -28.49
C ASP A 63 -8.32 33.19 -29.20
N SER A 64 -8.31 34.37 -28.58
CA SER A 64 -9.04 35.60 -28.90
C SER A 64 -8.55 36.34 -30.14
N SER A 65 -8.21 35.62 -31.21
CA SER A 65 -7.97 36.20 -32.52
C SER A 65 -8.75 35.42 -33.58
N GLY A 66 -9.85 36.03 -34.06
CA GLY A 66 -10.76 35.43 -35.02
C GLY A 66 -10.09 35.09 -36.36
N ASN A 67 -9.43 33.94 -36.41
CA ASN A 67 -8.88 33.39 -37.64
C ASN A 67 -9.22 31.90 -37.75
N ASN A 68 -10.10 31.58 -38.69
CA ASN A 68 -10.57 30.23 -39.01
C ASN A 68 -9.38 29.36 -39.48
N ARG A 69 -8.75 28.60 -38.59
CA ARG A 69 -7.86 27.51 -38.98
C ARG A 69 -8.67 26.22 -39.14
N ALA A 70 -8.64 25.68 -40.35
CA ALA A 70 -9.36 24.49 -40.78
C ALA A 70 -9.21 23.32 -39.79
N CYS A 71 -10.35 22.73 -39.40
CA CYS A 71 -10.39 21.45 -38.69
C CYS A 71 -9.57 20.40 -39.45
N PRO A 72 -8.83 19.51 -38.76
CA PRO A 72 -7.98 18.51 -39.41
C PRO A 72 -8.85 17.45 -40.11
N ARG A 73 -9.06 17.63 -41.43
CA ARG A 73 -9.78 16.71 -42.33
C ARG A 73 -9.20 15.29 -42.41
N PHE A 74 -8.03 15.04 -41.82
CA PHE A 74 -7.36 13.73 -41.89
C PHE A 74 -7.97 12.69 -40.94
N TYR A 75 -8.44 13.07 -39.75
CA TYR A 75 -8.97 12.11 -38.76
C TYR A 75 -10.38 11.59 -39.08
N SER A 76 -11.23 12.39 -39.76
CA SER A 76 -12.56 11.95 -40.17
C SER A 76 -12.50 10.90 -41.29
N SER A 77 -11.46 10.90 -42.12
CA SER A 77 -11.34 9.98 -43.24
C SER A 77 -11.14 8.51 -42.81
N LEU A 78 -10.42 8.28 -41.72
CA LEU A 78 -10.11 6.93 -41.23
C LEU A 78 -11.32 6.27 -40.54
N ILE A 79 -12.07 7.04 -39.75
CA ILE A 79 -13.28 6.53 -39.09
C ILE A 79 -14.39 6.28 -40.10
N ASN A 80 -14.53 7.16 -41.11
CA ASN A 80 -15.49 6.96 -42.19
C ASN A 80 -15.17 5.71 -43.02
N LYS A 81 -13.88 5.41 -43.27
CA LYS A 81 -13.45 4.16 -43.94
C LYS A 81 -13.76 2.91 -43.11
N ALA A 82 -13.53 2.95 -41.81
CA ALA A 82 -13.83 1.81 -40.93
C ALA A 82 -15.35 1.56 -40.78
N ILE A 83 -16.16 2.63 -40.78
CA ILE A 83 -17.63 2.52 -40.75
C ILE A 83 -18.17 1.97 -42.08
N ALA A 84 -17.66 2.44 -43.21
CA ALA A 84 -18.03 1.92 -44.52
C ALA A 84 -17.69 0.42 -44.68
N ASP A 85 -16.52 -0.01 -44.19
CA ASP A 85 -16.11 -1.43 -44.17
C ASP A 85 -17.02 -2.28 -43.28
N TYR A 86 -17.43 -1.78 -42.11
CA TYR A 86 -18.39 -2.46 -41.23
C TYR A 86 -19.78 -2.62 -41.86
N LEU A 87 -20.26 -1.59 -42.55
CA LEU A 87 -21.55 -1.63 -43.27
C LEU A 87 -21.50 -2.63 -44.43
N LEU A 88 -20.38 -2.71 -45.14
CA LEU A 88 -20.15 -3.68 -46.20
C LEU A 88 -20.11 -5.11 -45.65
N ALA A 89 -19.34 -5.35 -44.58
CA ALA A 89 -19.17 -6.67 -43.98
C ALA A 89 -20.49 -7.25 -43.43
N ASN A 90 -21.41 -6.40 -42.97
CA ASN A 90 -22.73 -6.81 -42.48
C ASN A 90 -23.84 -6.77 -43.55
N GLY A 91 -23.50 -6.47 -44.81
CA GLY A 91 -24.44 -6.50 -45.95
C GLY A 91 -25.44 -5.34 -46.01
N PHE A 92 -25.19 -4.23 -45.32
CA PHE A 92 -26.08 -3.05 -45.31
C PHE A 92 -25.81 -2.12 -46.50
N ASN A 93 -26.03 -2.62 -47.71
CA ASN A 93 -25.63 -1.96 -48.97
C ASN A 93 -26.33 -0.60 -49.20
N ALA A 94 -27.60 -0.46 -48.84
CA ALA A 94 -28.35 0.79 -49.00
C ALA A 94 -27.85 1.91 -48.06
N ALA A 95 -27.49 1.56 -46.83
CA ALA A 95 -26.93 2.51 -45.86
C ALA A 95 -25.51 2.93 -46.24
N LEU A 96 -24.72 2.00 -46.81
CA LEU A 96 -23.38 2.27 -47.30
C LEU A 96 -23.37 3.26 -48.47
N GLU A 97 -24.28 3.11 -49.44
CA GLU A 97 -24.35 4.01 -50.60
C GLU A 97 -24.73 5.45 -50.19
N HIS A 98 -25.70 5.60 -49.28
CA HIS A 98 -26.07 6.90 -48.73
C HIS A 98 -24.92 7.52 -47.93
N PHE A 99 -24.25 6.74 -47.09
CA PHE A 99 -23.12 7.21 -46.28
C PHE A 99 -21.91 7.61 -47.14
N GLN A 100 -21.61 6.87 -48.21
CA GLN A 100 -20.54 7.21 -49.15
C GLN A 100 -20.81 8.54 -49.89
N LYS A 101 -22.07 8.79 -50.26
CA LYS A 101 -22.52 10.04 -50.90
C LYS A 101 -22.37 11.24 -49.97
N GLU A 102 -22.77 11.09 -48.71
CA GLU A 102 -22.75 12.16 -47.71
C GLU A 102 -21.33 12.45 -47.21
N ALA A 103 -20.50 11.41 -47.05
CA ALA A 103 -19.12 11.53 -46.59
C ALA A 103 -18.10 11.86 -47.70
N GLY A 104 -18.52 11.87 -48.97
CA GLY A 104 -17.67 12.22 -50.12
C GLY A 104 -16.48 11.27 -50.30
N MET A 105 -16.69 9.96 -50.16
CA MET A 105 -15.61 8.95 -50.20
C MET A 105 -15.52 8.21 -51.55
N PRO A 106 -14.31 7.77 -51.98
CA PRO A 106 -14.15 6.96 -53.20
C PRO A 106 -14.81 5.58 -53.07
N GLN A 107 -15.27 5.02 -54.19
CA GLN A 107 -16.08 3.80 -54.26
C GLN A 107 -15.33 2.52 -53.87
N GLU A 108 -13.99 2.50 -53.94
CA GLU A 108 -13.18 1.36 -53.49
C GLU A 108 -12.82 1.47 -52.01
N ILE A 109 -13.34 0.53 -51.21
CA ILE A 109 -13.00 0.37 -49.80
C ILE A 109 -11.86 -0.65 -49.70
N GLU A 110 -10.68 -0.21 -49.26
CA GLU A 110 -9.56 -1.11 -48.96
C GLU A 110 -9.92 -2.05 -47.78
N LYS A 111 -9.77 -3.37 -47.97
CA LYS A 111 -10.01 -4.42 -46.94
C LYS A 111 -9.10 -4.35 -45.69
N LYS A 112 -8.35 -3.27 -45.50
CA LYS A 112 -7.31 -3.13 -44.46
C LYS A 112 -7.87 -2.89 -43.05
N PHE A 113 -9.17 -2.57 -42.93
CA PHE A 113 -9.80 -2.14 -41.68
C PHE A 113 -10.76 -3.17 -41.05
N SER A 114 -10.82 -4.38 -41.61
CA SER A 114 -11.73 -5.43 -41.15
C SER A 114 -11.46 -5.81 -39.68
N GLY A 115 -12.49 -5.75 -38.85
CA GLY A 115 -12.40 -6.13 -37.43
C GLY A 115 -11.72 -5.11 -36.51
N LEU A 116 -11.27 -3.95 -37.03
CA LEU A 116 -10.72 -2.88 -36.19
C LEU A 116 -11.80 -2.30 -35.27
N LEU A 117 -13.02 -2.11 -35.80
CA LEU A 117 -14.15 -1.59 -35.03
C LEU A 117 -14.54 -2.56 -33.91
N GLU A 118 -14.58 -3.86 -34.17
CA GLU A 118 -14.93 -4.88 -33.16
C GLU A 118 -13.88 -4.99 -32.05
N LYS A 119 -12.57 -4.96 -32.39
CA LYS A 119 -11.48 -4.97 -31.40
C LYS A 119 -11.44 -3.69 -30.56
N ARG A 120 -11.73 -2.54 -31.17
CA ARG A 120 -11.83 -1.27 -30.44
C ARG A 120 -13.11 -1.21 -29.60
N TRP A 121 -14.22 -1.75 -30.10
CA TRP A 121 -15.51 -1.79 -29.41
C TRP A 121 -15.49 -2.69 -28.17
N THR A 122 -14.87 -3.87 -28.25
CA THR A 122 -14.66 -4.72 -27.06
C THR A 122 -13.81 -4.03 -25.99
N SER A 123 -12.80 -3.25 -26.39
CA SER A 123 -12.01 -2.41 -25.48
C SER A 123 -12.85 -1.28 -24.88
N VAL A 124 -13.70 -0.65 -25.68
CA VAL A 124 -14.62 0.42 -25.26
C VAL A 124 -15.66 -0.11 -24.27
N ILE A 125 -16.28 -1.27 -24.53
CA ILE A 125 -17.22 -1.91 -23.58
C ILE A 125 -16.52 -2.21 -22.25
N ARG A 126 -15.28 -2.71 -22.29
CA ARG A 126 -14.52 -3.01 -21.08
C ARG A 126 -14.22 -1.74 -20.28
N LEU A 127 -13.86 -0.65 -20.96
CA LEU A 127 -13.64 0.65 -20.34
C LEU A 127 -14.94 1.24 -19.81
N GLN A 128 -16.04 1.15 -20.56
CA GLN A 128 -17.35 1.63 -20.14
C GLN A 128 -17.87 0.88 -18.92
N LYS A 129 -17.67 -0.44 -18.86
CA LYS A 129 -17.97 -1.23 -17.65
C LYS A 129 -17.14 -0.75 -16.45
N LYS A 130 -15.85 -0.47 -16.65
CA LYS A 130 -14.98 0.04 -15.59
C LYS A 130 -15.36 1.46 -15.17
N VAL A 131 -15.82 2.30 -16.09
CA VAL A 131 -16.36 3.63 -15.80
C VAL A 131 -17.64 3.51 -15.00
N MET A 132 -18.58 2.63 -15.38
CA MET A 132 -19.81 2.38 -14.61
C MET A 132 -19.51 1.84 -13.21
N ASP A 133 -18.55 0.92 -13.06
CA ASP A 133 -18.12 0.43 -11.74
C ASP A 133 -17.50 1.56 -10.89
N LEU A 134 -16.77 2.48 -11.50
CA LEU A 134 -16.19 3.65 -10.82
C LEU A 134 -17.25 4.71 -10.47
N GLU A 135 -18.21 4.96 -11.36
CA GLU A 135 -19.33 5.86 -11.14
C GLU A 135 -20.23 5.32 -10.02
N SER A 136 -20.52 4.02 -9.99
CA SER A 136 -21.24 3.36 -8.89
C SER A 136 -20.54 3.57 -7.55
N LYS A 137 -19.21 3.36 -7.51
CA LYS A 137 -18.40 3.61 -6.31
C LYS A 137 -18.40 5.08 -5.91
N LEU A 138 -18.40 6.00 -6.88
CA LEU A 138 -18.47 7.43 -6.62
C LEU A 138 -19.84 7.80 -6.03
N THR A 139 -20.93 7.28 -6.59
CA THR A 139 -22.28 7.50 -6.09
C THR A 139 -22.49 6.86 -4.71
N GLU A 140 -21.92 5.68 -4.44
CA GLU A 140 -21.94 5.08 -3.11
C GLU A 140 -21.25 5.99 -2.09
N VAL A 141 -20.06 6.53 -2.44
CA VAL A 141 -19.34 7.49 -1.59
C VAL A 141 -20.11 8.81 -1.44
N GLU A 142 -20.77 9.30 -2.48
CA GLU A 142 -21.57 10.53 -2.44
C GLU A 142 -22.87 10.34 -1.64
N GLU A 143 -23.54 9.20 -1.75
CA GLU A 143 -24.70 8.84 -0.94
C GLU A 143 -24.33 8.62 0.52
N GLU A 144 -23.15 8.04 0.81
CA GLU A 144 -22.59 7.96 2.17
C GLU A 144 -22.33 9.36 2.78
N VAL A 145 -21.94 10.33 1.96
CA VAL A 145 -21.73 11.73 2.37
C VAL A 145 -23.06 12.47 2.55
N ASN A 146 -24.04 12.28 1.65
CA ASN A 146 -25.32 12.99 1.65
C ASN A 146 -26.33 12.44 2.67
N ASN A 147 -26.39 11.12 2.86
CA ASN A 147 -27.43 10.51 3.69
C ASN A 147 -27.15 10.60 5.19
N GLY A 148 -26.06 11.26 5.62
CA GLY A 148 -25.80 11.51 7.04
C GLY A 148 -26.05 10.28 7.90
N ALA A 149 -25.57 9.11 7.45
CA ALA A 149 -25.64 7.88 8.24
C ALA A 149 -25.01 8.17 9.61
N PRO A 150 -25.53 7.59 10.71
CA PRO A 150 -25.11 7.97 12.05
C PRO A 150 -23.60 7.90 12.06
N THR A 151 -22.95 9.03 12.32
CA THR A 151 -21.51 9.09 12.43
C THR A 151 -21.15 8.11 13.55
N ARG A 152 -20.81 6.87 13.17
CA ARG A 152 -19.72 6.21 13.86
C ARG A 152 -18.56 7.08 13.44
N ASP A 153 -18.37 8.16 14.22
CA ASP A 153 -17.40 9.22 13.96
C ASP A 153 -16.22 8.56 13.29
N ARG A 154 -15.85 9.05 12.11
CA ARG A 154 -14.66 8.57 11.43
C ARG A 154 -13.54 8.83 12.43
N ARG A 155 -13.27 7.84 13.28
CA ARG A 155 -12.50 8.05 14.50
C ARG A 155 -11.17 8.52 13.98
N SER A 156 -10.75 9.67 14.50
CA SER A 156 -9.51 10.29 14.06
C SER A 156 -8.41 9.23 14.06
N PRO A 157 -7.41 9.30 13.17
CA PRO A 157 -6.29 8.37 13.15
C PRO A 157 -5.54 8.22 14.49
N GLY A 158 -5.90 9.00 15.53
CA GLY A 158 -5.47 8.87 16.92
C GLY A 158 -6.18 7.80 17.77
N GLU A 159 -7.28 7.21 17.31
CA GLU A 159 -8.08 6.22 18.07
C GLU A 159 -8.24 4.85 17.39
N TRP A 160 -7.35 4.51 16.46
CA TRP A 160 -7.38 3.21 15.80
C TRP A 160 -6.88 2.11 16.73
N ILE A 161 -7.84 1.35 17.26
CA ILE A 161 -7.57 0.20 18.12
C ILE A 161 -7.99 -1.07 17.37
N PRO A 162 -7.11 -2.09 17.26
CA PRO A 162 -7.47 -3.36 16.65
C PRO A 162 -8.64 -4.00 17.41
N ARG A 163 -9.64 -4.52 16.68
CA ARG A 163 -10.77 -5.23 17.29
C ARG A 163 -10.97 -6.60 16.65
N PRO A 164 -11.38 -7.60 17.45
CA PRO A 164 -11.82 -8.88 16.93
C PRO A 164 -13.24 -8.75 16.33
N PRO A 165 -13.62 -9.64 15.39
CA PRO A 165 -12.81 -10.73 14.82
C PRO A 165 -11.74 -10.23 13.84
N GLU A 166 -10.70 -11.03 13.59
CA GLU A 166 -9.76 -10.77 12.51
C GLU A 166 -10.50 -10.64 11.16
N ARG A 167 -10.03 -9.73 10.30
CA ARG A 167 -10.64 -9.54 8.98
C ARG A 167 -10.23 -10.65 8.03
N TYR A 168 -8.95 -10.99 8.02
CA TYR A 168 -8.38 -12.08 7.23
C TYR A 168 -7.42 -12.91 8.07
N SER A 169 -7.45 -14.22 7.83
CA SER A 169 -6.47 -15.18 8.34
C SER A 169 -5.81 -15.85 7.14
N LEU A 170 -4.60 -15.41 6.82
CA LEU A 170 -3.87 -15.85 5.64
C LEU A 170 -2.97 -17.02 6.02
N SER A 171 -3.16 -18.13 5.31
CA SER A 171 -2.34 -19.34 5.46
C SER A 171 -1.65 -19.66 4.14
N GLY A 172 -0.40 -20.11 4.21
CA GLY A 172 0.36 -20.48 3.02
C GLY A 172 1.85 -20.65 3.24
N HIS A 173 2.39 -20.15 4.36
CA HIS A 173 3.74 -20.51 4.82
C HIS A 173 3.78 -21.95 5.31
N ARG A 174 4.95 -22.59 5.20
CA ARG A 174 5.18 -23.98 5.63
C ARG A 174 5.87 -24.09 6.99
N SER A 175 6.28 -22.96 7.55
CA SER A 175 7.04 -22.86 8.78
C SER A 175 6.67 -21.56 9.51
N PRO A 176 7.09 -21.38 10.77
CA PRO A 176 6.79 -20.19 11.56
C PRO A 176 7.07 -18.89 10.80
N ILE A 177 6.22 -17.88 10.99
CA ILE A 177 6.43 -16.54 10.44
C ILE A 177 7.36 -15.80 11.39
N THR A 178 8.40 -15.16 10.87
CA THR A 178 9.41 -14.43 11.63
C THR A 178 9.09 -12.95 11.70
N ARG A 179 8.76 -12.34 10.56
CA ARG A 179 8.40 -10.91 10.45
C ARG A 179 7.29 -10.67 9.43
N VAL A 180 6.48 -9.67 9.72
CA VAL A 180 5.52 -9.06 8.79
C VAL A 180 5.79 -7.55 8.69
N ALA A 181 5.65 -6.98 7.50
CA ALA A 181 5.79 -5.55 7.24
C ALA A 181 4.78 -5.06 6.19
N PHE A 182 4.24 -3.86 6.39
CA PHE A 182 3.45 -3.17 5.38
C PHE A 182 4.33 -2.52 4.31
N HIS A 183 3.83 -2.51 3.08
CA HIS A 183 4.38 -1.66 2.04
C HIS A 183 3.94 -0.20 2.27
N PRO A 184 4.82 0.82 2.07
CA PRO A 184 4.50 2.20 2.41
C PRO A 184 3.52 2.91 1.45
N VAL A 185 3.39 2.44 0.20
CA VAL A 185 2.57 3.09 -0.85
C VAL A 185 1.42 2.20 -1.34
N TYR A 186 1.71 0.99 -1.82
CA TYR A 186 0.72 0.01 -2.28
C TYR A 186 -0.02 -0.68 -1.14
N SER A 187 -1.22 -1.19 -1.45
CA SER A 187 -2.10 -1.94 -0.54
C SER A 187 -1.63 -3.39 -0.29
N VAL A 188 -0.34 -3.55 -0.10
CA VAL A 188 0.33 -4.85 -0.04
C VAL A 188 1.07 -4.99 1.29
N MET A 189 1.15 -6.22 1.79
CA MET A 189 2.00 -6.57 2.91
C MET A 189 2.91 -7.73 2.56
N VAL A 190 4.02 -7.82 3.29
CA VAL A 190 5.01 -8.87 3.12
C VAL A 190 5.16 -9.63 4.42
N SER A 191 5.19 -10.96 4.31
CA SER A 191 5.54 -11.86 5.40
C SER A 191 6.78 -12.66 5.03
N CYS A 192 7.62 -12.90 6.02
CA CYS A 192 8.77 -13.79 5.89
C CYS A 192 8.70 -14.90 6.94
N SER A 193 9.34 -16.02 6.64
CA SER A 193 9.20 -17.25 7.41
C SER A 193 10.51 -18.03 7.47
N GLU A 194 10.56 -18.95 8.43
CA GLU A 194 11.59 -19.98 8.55
C GLU A 194 11.61 -20.93 7.33
N ASP A 195 10.59 -20.93 6.47
CA ASP A 195 10.55 -21.71 5.23
C ASP A 195 11.47 -21.17 4.11
N ALA A 196 12.34 -20.20 4.43
CA ALA A 196 13.24 -19.49 3.54
C ALA A 196 12.54 -18.69 2.43
N THR A 197 11.22 -18.47 2.55
CA THR A 197 10.44 -17.71 1.58
C THR A 197 9.90 -16.40 2.14
N ILE A 198 9.72 -15.45 1.24
CA ILE A 198 9.03 -14.19 1.51
C ILE A 198 7.76 -14.20 0.65
N LYS A 199 6.61 -13.99 1.26
CA LYS A 199 5.31 -13.96 0.57
C LYS A 199 4.74 -12.56 0.59
N VAL A 200 4.08 -12.23 -0.52
CA VAL A 200 3.46 -10.94 -0.79
C VAL A 200 1.96 -11.16 -0.86
N TRP A 201 1.21 -10.38 -0.08
CA TRP A 201 -0.22 -10.51 0.09
C TRP A 201 -0.89 -9.16 -0.06
N ASP A 202 -2.05 -9.12 -0.71
CA ASP A 202 -2.92 -7.97 -0.67
C ASP A 202 -3.72 -8.00 0.65
N TYR A 203 -3.56 -6.97 1.48
CA TYR A 203 -4.24 -6.92 2.78
C TYR A 203 -5.71 -6.45 2.69
N GLU A 204 -6.14 -5.88 1.56
CA GLU A 204 -7.51 -5.41 1.35
C GLU A 204 -8.43 -6.53 0.89
N THR A 205 -7.94 -7.38 -0.02
CA THR A 205 -8.66 -8.54 -0.57
C THR A 205 -8.36 -9.84 0.18
N GLY A 206 -7.16 -9.95 0.78
CA GLY A 206 -6.65 -11.18 1.37
C GLY A 206 -6.04 -12.14 0.34
N ASP A 207 -5.83 -11.69 -0.89
CA ASP A 207 -5.31 -12.53 -1.97
C ASP A 207 -3.79 -12.69 -1.87
N TYR A 208 -3.33 -13.91 -2.19
CA TYR A 208 -1.91 -14.22 -2.34
C TYR A 208 -1.43 -13.74 -3.72
N GLU A 209 -0.44 -12.86 -3.74
CA GLU A 209 0.11 -12.35 -5.00
C GLU A 209 1.30 -13.19 -5.47
N ARG A 210 2.39 -13.19 -4.71
CA ARG A 210 3.68 -13.76 -5.13
C ARG A 210 4.51 -14.29 -3.97
N THR A 211 5.46 -15.17 -4.31
CA THR A 211 6.51 -15.65 -3.39
C THR A 211 7.86 -15.29 -3.98
N LEU A 212 8.70 -14.62 -3.20
CA LEU A 212 10.11 -14.42 -3.49
C LEU A 212 10.90 -15.59 -2.90
N LYS A 213 11.65 -16.28 -3.77
CA LYS A 213 12.51 -17.40 -3.41
C LYS A 213 13.95 -17.07 -3.79
N GLY A 214 14.89 -17.45 -2.93
CA GLY A 214 16.32 -17.25 -3.21
C GLY A 214 17.21 -17.34 -1.98
N HIS A 215 16.66 -17.23 -0.77
CA HIS A 215 17.36 -17.59 0.46
C HIS A 215 17.51 -19.10 0.58
N THR A 216 18.60 -19.52 1.22
CA THR A 216 18.90 -20.95 1.44
C THR A 216 18.45 -21.43 2.82
N ASP A 217 18.29 -20.50 3.76
CA ASP A 217 17.81 -20.75 5.12
C ASP A 217 16.78 -19.67 5.53
N SER A 218 16.25 -19.85 6.73
CA SER A 218 15.21 -19.09 7.40
C SER A 218 15.38 -17.58 7.29
N VAL A 219 14.39 -16.88 6.75
CA VAL A 219 14.38 -15.41 6.64
C VAL A 219 13.96 -14.83 7.99
N GLN A 220 14.75 -13.93 8.57
CA GLN A 220 14.54 -13.43 9.94
C GLN A 220 13.83 -12.08 9.99
N ASP A 221 14.16 -11.15 9.09
CA ASP A 221 13.57 -9.81 9.05
C ASP A 221 13.45 -9.33 7.61
N VAL A 222 12.55 -8.36 7.42
CA VAL A 222 12.28 -7.72 6.14
C VAL A 222 12.07 -6.23 6.38
N ALA A 223 12.57 -5.40 5.48
CA ALA A 223 12.37 -3.97 5.52
C ALA A 223 12.16 -3.41 4.11
N PHE A 224 11.26 -2.43 4.01
CA PHE A 224 11.05 -1.64 2.80
C PHE A 224 11.84 -0.35 2.83
N ASP A 225 12.23 0.11 1.65
CA ASP A 225 12.66 1.49 1.45
C ASP A 225 11.47 2.46 1.61
N ALA A 226 11.76 3.73 1.93
CA ALA A 226 10.74 4.77 2.12
C ALA A 226 9.89 4.98 0.85
N ALA A 227 10.48 4.78 -0.34
CA ALA A 227 9.76 4.84 -1.61
C ALA A 227 8.97 3.56 -1.93
N GLY A 228 9.21 2.45 -1.22
CA GLY A 228 8.59 1.14 -1.48
C GLY A 228 9.12 0.40 -2.71
N LYS A 229 10.09 0.98 -3.45
CA LYS A 229 10.62 0.34 -4.67
C LYS A 229 11.48 -0.88 -4.38
N THR A 230 12.27 -0.82 -3.32
CA THR A 230 13.20 -1.89 -2.95
C THR A 230 12.81 -2.52 -1.62
N LEU A 231 13.01 -3.84 -1.56
CA LEU A 231 12.82 -4.65 -0.36
C LEU A 231 14.17 -5.27 0.00
N VAL A 232 14.49 -5.28 1.29
CA VAL A 232 15.65 -6.01 1.80
C VAL A 232 15.19 -7.07 2.77
N SER A 233 15.79 -8.26 2.64
CA SER A 233 15.59 -9.38 3.53
C SER A 233 16.90 -9.87 4.10
N CYS A 234 16.86 -10.37 5.32
CA CYS A 234 18.00 -11.03 5.96
C CYS A 234 17.66 -12.45 6.38
N SER A 235 18.65 -13.32 6.37
CA SER A 235 18.45 -14.74 6.65
C SER A 235 19.53 -15.31 7.58
N ALA A 236 19.21 -16.48 8.15
CA ALA A 236 20.15 -17.33 8.86
C ALA A 236 21.28 -17.86 7.96
N ASP A 237 21.13 -17.78 6.64
CA ASP A 237 22.17 -18.11 5.64
C ASP A 237 23.35 -17.11 5.59
N MET A 238 23.38 -16.15 6.52
CA MET A 238 24.40 -15.10 6.63
C MET A 238 24.38 -14.09 5.47
N THR A 239 23.38 -14.17 4.60
CA THR A 239 23.21 -13.25 3.47
C THR A 239 22.13 -12.22 3.72
N ILE A 240 22.31 -11.07 3.08
CA ILE A 240 21.28 -10.04 2.99
C ILE A 240 20.97 -9.88 1.51
N LYS A 241 19.70 -10.04 1.13
CA LYS A 241 19.26 -9.93 -0.26
C LYS A 241 18.47 -8.67 -0.47
N LEU A 242 18.75 -8.00 -1.58
CA LEU A 242 18.02 -6.84 -2.05
C LEU A 242 17.17 -7.26 -3.24
N TRP A 243 15.89 -6.92 -3.18
CA TRP A 243 14.87 -7.28 -4.15
C TRP A 243 14.28 -6.02 -4.77
N ASP A 244 14.07 -6.06 -6.08
CA ASP A 244 13.26 -5.07 -6.76
C ASP A 244 11.79 -5.46 -6.62
N PHE A 245 10.95 -4.57 -6.08
CA PHE A 245 9.54 -4.88 -5.88
C PHE A 245 8.73 -4.84 -7.20
N ASN A 246 9.21 -4.11 -8.21
CA ASN A 246 8.56 -4.06 -9.53
C ASN A 246 8.82 -5.34 -10.34
N GLY A 247 10.09 -5.77 -10.40
CA GLY A 247 10.49 -6.99 -11.09
C GLY A 247 10.27 -8.28 -10.29
N TYR A 248 10.20 -8.19 -8.96
CA TYR A 248 10.27 -9.33 -8.03
C TYR A 248 11.56 -10.16 -8.16
N GLU A 249 12.63 -9.52 -8.66
CA GLU A 249 13.92 -10.15 -8.89
C GLU A 249 14.90 -9.79 -7.76
N CYS A 250 15.81 -10.71 -7.45
CA CYS A 250 16.92 -10.43 -6.54
C CYS A 250 17.96 -9.60 -7.30
N ILE A 251 18.11 -8.32 -6.92
CA ILE A 251 19.08 -7.41 -7.52
C ILE A 251 20.49 -7.79 -7.06
N LYS A 252 20.66 -7.97 -5.74
CA LYS A 252 21.97 -8.19 -5.11
C LYS A 252 21.86 -9.11 -3.91
N THR A 253 22.95 -9.86 -3.68
CA THR A 253 23.19 -10.60 -2.44
C THR A 253 24.46 -10.05 -1.80
N MET A 254 24.34 -9.56 -0.58
CA MET A 254 25.43 -8.98 0.21
C MET A 254 25.95 -10.03 1.19
N TYR A 255 27.28 -10.21 1.19
CA TYR A 255 28.00 -11.16 2.03
C TYR A 255 28.97 -10.41 2.94
N GLY A 256 29.17 -10.91 4.16
CA GLY A 256 30.20 -10.39 5.07
C GLY A 256 29.85 -10.43 6.55
N HIS A 257 28.69 -10.97 6.92
CA HIS A 257 28.44 -11.44 8.28
C HIS A 257 28.95 -12.88 8.45
N ASP A 258 29.45 -13.19 9.64
CA ASP A 258 30.02 -14.52 9.94
C ASP A 258 29.00 -15.46 10.61
N HIS A 259 27.79 -14.97 10.87
CA HIS A 259 26.71 -15.75 11.46
C HIS A 259 25.32 -15.15 11.12
N ASN A 260 24.26 -15.71 11.71
CA ASN A 260 22.85 -15.45 11.41
C ASN A 260 22.53 -13.96 11.52
N VAL A 261 21.98 -13.38 10.44
CA VAL A 261 21.54 -11.99 10.39
C VAL A 261 20.10 -11.91 10.88
N SER A 262 19.91 -11.32 12.07
CA SER A 262 18.63 -11.32 12.77
C SER A 262 17.71 -10.16 12.41
N SER A 263 18.27 -9.03 11.98
CA SER A 263 17.47 -7.86 11.62
C SER A 263 18.13 -7.01 10.56
N VAL A 264 17.29 -6.33 9.78
CA VAL A 264 17.71 -5.43 8.72
C VAL A 264 16.77 -4.23 8.65
N THR A 265 17.32 -3.06 8.29
CA THR A 265 16.55 -1.81 8.18
C THR A 265 17.22 -0.87 7.19
N PHE A 266 16.40 -0.09 6.48
CA PHE A 266 16.88 0.97 5.61
C PHE A 266 17.16 2.25 6.40
N LEU A 267 18.15 3.02 5.95
CA LEU A 267 18.23 4.43 6.34
C LEU A 267 17.09 5.20 5.66
N PRO A 268 16.57 6.28 6.30
CA PRO A 268 15.54 7.12 5.71
C PRO A 268 15.88 7.72 4.35
N SER A 269 17.17 7.89 4.02
CA SER A 269 17.60 8.38 2.71
C SER A 269 17.53 7.32 1.60
N GLY A 270 17.45 6.03 1.95
CA GLY A 270 17.44 4.91 1.01
C GLY A 270 18.82 4.47 0.49
N ASP A 271 19.88 5.22 0.80
CA ASP A 271 21.23 4.94 0.26
C ASP A 271 21.94 3.79 0.97
N PHE A 272 21.60 3.58 2.25
CA PHE A 272 22.26 2.61 3.11
C PHE A 272 21.28 1.66 3.79
N VAL A 273 21.74 0.44 4.01
CA VAL A 273 21.06 -0.60 4.78
C VAL A 273 21.89 -0.92 6.00
N VAL A 274 21.24 -1.13 7.14
CA VAL A 274 21.89 -1.56 8.38
C VAL A 274 21.38 -2.94 8.75
N SER A 275 22.29 -3.83 9.10
CA SER A 275 21.99 -5.19 9.55
C SER A 275 22.64 -5.51 10.88
N SER A 276 21.99 -6.38 11.65
CA SER A 276 22.52 -6.92 12.91
C SER A 276 22.64 -8.43 12.84
N SER A 277 23.68 -8.99 13.46
CA SER A 277 23.94 -10.41 13.43
C SER A 277 24.31 -11.00 14.79
N ARG A 278 24.25 -12.34 14.84
CA ARG A 278 24.77 -13.17 15.93
C ARG A 278 26.29 -13.11 16.08
N ASP A 279 27.00 -12.60 15.07
CA ASP A 279 28.44 -12.32 15.13
C ASP A 279 28.81 -11.15 16.08
N LYS A 280 27.82 -10.58 16.79
CA LYS A 280 27.97 -9.48 17.77
C LYS A 280 28.25 -8.13 17.10
N THR A 281 28.15 -8.06 15.77
CA THR A 281 28.40 -6.86 14.99
C THR A 281 27.12 -6.33 14.36
N ILE A 282 27.15 -5.03 14.08
CA ILE A 282 26.17 -4.36 13.23
C ILE A 282 26.93 -3.86 12.01
N LYS A 283 26.43 -4.10 10.81
CA LYS A 283 27.08 -3.67 9.57
C LYS A 283 26.17 -2.72 8.80
N MET A 284 26.78 -1.71 8.19
CA MET A 284 26.12 -0.79 7.27
C MET A 284 26.63 -1.04 5.87
N TRP A 285 25.70 -1.16 4.94
CA TRP A 285 25.90 -1.53 3.56
C TRP A 285 25.40 -0.41 2.66
N GLU A 286 26.16 -0.08 1.63
CA GLU A 286 25.70 0.83 0.59
C GLU A 286 24.82 0.07 -0.40
N VAL A 287 23.62 0.58 -0.68
CA VAL A 287 22.63 -0.06 -1.56
C VAL A 287 23.12 -0.12 -3.01
N ALA A 288 23.75 0.97 -3.48
CA ALA A 288 24.21 1.09 -4.86
C ALA A 288 25.33 0.08 -5.19
N THR A 289 26.30 -0.09 -4.30
CA THR A 289 27.46 -0.96 -4.54
C THR A 289 27.28 -2.36 -3.96
N GLY A 290 26.62 -2.48 -2.79
CA GLY A 290 26.51 -3.71 -2.01
C GLY A 290 27.69 -3.93 -1.06
N TYR A 291 28.58 -2.94 -0.90
CA TYR A 291 29.74 -3.05 -0.02
C TYR A 291 29.42 -2.66 1.42
N CYS A 292 30.10 -3.32 2.36
CA CYS A 292 30.07 -2.95 3.76
C CYS A 292 30.94 -1.70 3.99
N VAL A 293 30.30 -0.59 4.35
CA VAL A 293 30.96 0.71 4.58
C VAL A 293 31.40 0.84 6.03
N LYS A 294 30.56 0.40 6.97
CA LYS A 294 30.80 0.52 8.40
C LYS A 294 30.48 -0.77 9.13
N THR A 295 31.35 -1.16 10.06
CA THR A 295 31.07 -2.19 11.06
C THR A 295 31.09 -1.50 12.43
N TYR A 296 30.03 -1.71 13.22
CA TYR A 296 29.91 -1.26 14.61
C TYR A 296 30.13 -2.47 15.51
N THR A 297 31.09 -2.35 16.41
CA THR A 297 31.46 -3.38 17.38
C THR A 297 31.30 -2.82 18.79
N GLY A 298 30.67 -3.59 19.67
CA GLY A 298 30.66 -3.23 21.09
C GLY A 298 29.70 -4.05 21.93
N HIS A 299 28.65 -4.62 21.33
CA HIS A 299 27.83 -5.61 22.01
C HIS A 299 28.66 -6.84 22.36
N ARG A 300 28.39 -7.42 23.53
CA ARG A 300 29.12 -8.60 24.01
C ARG A 300 28.52 -9.89 23.48
N GLU A 301 27.25 -9.86 23.11
CA GLU A 301 26.47 -11.01 22.67
C GLU A 301 25.62 -10.69 21.44
N TRP A 302 24.89 -11.69 20.96
CA TRP A 302 24.02 -11.63 19.78
C TRP A 302 23.15 -10.37 19.76
N VAL A 303 23.32 -9.53 18.75
CA VAL A 303 22.46 -8.37 18.47
C VAL A 303 21.18 -8.84 17.82
N ARG A 304 20.03 -8.61 18.46
CA ARG A 304 18.71 -9.10 18.03
C ARG A 304 18.09 -8.24 16.96
N MET A 305 18.02 -6.93 17.18
CA MET A 305 17.34 -6.02 16.29
C MET A 305 18.08 -4.70 16.17
N VAL A 306 17.91 -4.05 15.02
CA VAL A 306 18.44 -2.71 14.75
C VAL A 306 17.36 -1.84 14.12
N ARG A 307 17.23 -0.59 14.59
CA ARG A 307 16.29 0.39 14.05
C ARG A 307 16.93 1.76 13.95
N VAL A 308 16.66 2.44 12.84
CA VAL A 308 17.18 3.78 12.56
C VAL A 308 16.18 4.82 13.07
N TYR A 309 16.69 5.91 13.65
CA TYR A 309 15.85 7.05 14.03
C TYR A 309 15.34 7.79 12.78
N GLN A 310 14.23 8.53 12.87
CA GLN A 310 13.56 9.12 11.70
C GLN A 310 14.45 10.05 10.87
N ASP A 311 15.42 10.71 11.51
CA ASP A 311 16.41 11.59 10.87
C ASP A 311 17.63 10.84 10.28
N GLY A 312 17.80 9.55 10.58
CA GLY A 312 18.95 8.77 10.10
C GLY A 312 20.28 9.06 10.82
N SER A 313 20.30 9.99 11.77
CA SER A 313 21.49 10.34 12.56
C SER A 313 21.84 9.33 13.65
N LEU A 314 20.85 8.59 14.16
CA LEU A 314 21.00 7.63 15.24
C LEU A 314 20.53 6.22 14.86
N LEU A 315 21.21 5.21 15.40
CA LEU A 315 20.82 3.80 15.34
C LEU A 315 20.59 3.28 16.74
N ALA A 316 19.52 2.54 16.97
CA ALA A 316 19.34 1.77 18.19
C ALA A 316 19.52 0.28 17.90
N SER A 317 20.18 -0.43 18.80
CA SER A 317 20.33 -1.88 18.74
C SER A 317 20.03 -2.53 20.09
N CYS A 318 19.43 -3.72 20.05
CA CYS A 318 19.23 -4.58 21.22
C CYS A 318 20.08 -5.83 21.10
N SER A 319 20.49 -6.38 22.24
CA SER A 319 21.27 -7.60 22.29
C SER A 319 20.85 -8.52 23.43
N ASN A 320 21.31 -9.77 23.35
CA ASN A 320 21.25 -10.74 24.43
C ASN A 320 22.06 -10.34 25.66
N ASP A 321 22.96 -9.35 25.55
CA ASP A 321 23.70 -8.78 26.69
C ASP A 321 22.83 -7.89 27.60
N GLN A 322 21.51 -7.88 27.39
CA GLN A 322 20.51 -7.13 28.15
C GLN A 322 20.62 -5.60 27.99
N ALA A 323 21.52 -5.13 27.11
CA ALA A 323 21.73 -3.73 26.85
C ALA A 323 21.02 -3.29 25.56
N VAL A 324 20.48 -2.08 25.61
CA VAL A 324 20.12 -1.33 24.41
C VAL A 324 21.18 -0.27 24.18
N ARG A 325 21.78 -0.25 22.99
CA ARG A 325 22.80 0.74 22.63
C ARG A 325 22.30 1.66 21.56
N VAL A 326 22.64 2.94 21.69
CA VAL A 326 22.38 3.95 20.67
C VAL A 326 23.69 4.44 20.10
N TRP A 327 23.81 4.37 18.78
CA TRP A 327 24.99 4.70 18.02
C TRP A 327 24.75 5.93 17.16
N VAL A 328 25.79 6.74 16.97
CA VAL A 328 25.79 7.80 15.96
C VAL A 328 26.18 7.18 14.61
N THR A 329 25.33 7.34 13.58
CA THR A 329 25.57 6.72 12.27
C THR A 329 26.88 7.20 11.62
N ALA A 330 27.20 8.48 11.76
CA ALA A 330 28.38 9.10 11.18
C ALA A 330 29.69 8.60 11.83
N THR A 331 29.81 8.74 13.16
CA THR A 331 31.08 8.54 13.90
C THR A 331 31.29 7.10 14.38
N LYS A 332 30.24 6.26 14.41
CA LYS A 332 30.23 4.91 14.99
C LYS A 332 30.36 4.85 16.52
N GLU A 333 30.32 6.00 17.18
CA GLU A 333 30.41 6.07 18.63
C GLU A 333 29.08 5.67 19.27
N CYS A 334 29.18 4.98 20.41
CA CYS A 334 28.03 4.65 21.24
C CYS A 334 27.70 5.89 22.09
N LYS A 335 26.59 6.55 21.77
CA LYS A 335 26.09 7.73 22.50
C LYS A 335 25.54 7.35 23.86
N ALA A 336 24.76 6.28 23.92
CA ALA A 336 24.10 5.83 25.15
C ALA A 336 24.08 4.30 25.22
N GLU A 337 24.30 3.78 26.42
CA GLU A 337 24.12 2.37 26.76
C GLU A 337 23.10 2.28 27.89
N LEU A 338 21.95 1.69 27.57
CA LEU A 338 20.78 1.60 28.43
C LEU A 338 20.71 0.19 29.02
N ARG A 339 20.91 0.06 30.34
CA ARG A 339 21.00 -1.22 31.06
C ARG A 339 20.10 -1.21 32.29
N GLU A 340 18.83 -1.54 32.08
CA GLU A 340 17.86 -1.74 33.18
C GLU A 340 16.98 -2.99 32.93
N HIS A 341 17.16 -3.69 31.82
CA HIS A 341 16.45 -4.94 31.56
C HIS A 341 17.11 -6.08 32.32
N GLU A 342 16.29 -6.97 32.87
CA GLU A 342 16.77 -8.13 33.64
C GLU A 342 17.11 -9.32 32.74
N HIS A 343 16.66 -9.27 31.48
CA HIS A 343 16.85 -10.32 30.50
C HIS A 343 17.10 -9.76 29.09
N VAL A 344 17.38 -10.66 28.14
CA VAL A 344 17.53 -10.43 26.71
C VAL A 344 16.47 -9.48 26.15
N VAL A 345 16.92 -8.45 25.45
CA VAL A 345 16.06 -7.51 24.74
C VAL A 345 15.83 -8.01 23.31
N GLU A 346 14.56 -8.25 22.97
CA GLU A 346 14.17 -8.83 21.68
C GLU A 346 13.84 -7.76 20.64
N CYS A 347 13.15 -6.70 21.06
CA CYS A 347 12.63 -5.69 20.14
C CYS A 347 12.80 -4.26 20.66
N ILE A 348 12.76 -3.32 19.72
CA ILE A 348 12.99 -1.89 19.88
C ILE A 348 12.11 -1.13 18.89
N ALA A 349 11.53 -0.01 19.30
CA ALA A 349 10.87 0.93 18.41
C ALA A 349 11.19 2.37 18.81
N TRP A 350 11.51 3.22 17.82
CA TRP A 350 11.62 4.66 18.04
C TRP A 350 10.23 5.27 18.16
N ALA A 351 10.06 6.17 19.12
CA ALA A 351 8.82 6.92 19.26
C ALA A 351 8.68 7.92 18.10
N PRO A 352 7.51 8.01 17.45
CA PRO A 352 7.22 9.08 16.51
C PRO A 352 7.03 10.41 17.25
N ASP A 353 7.16 11.53 16.54
CA ASP A 353 6.96 12.87 17.13
C ASP A 353 5.56 13.05 17.74
N SER A 354 4.57 12.36 17.19
CA SER A 354 3.20 12.34 17.72
C SER A 354 3.08 11.72 19.12
N ALA A 355 4.01 10.85 19.54
CA ALA A 355 3.99 10.21 20.85
C ALA A 355 4.64 11.06 21.95
N GLN A 356 5.40 12.11 21.59
CA GLN A 356 6.14 12.92 22.57
C GLN A 356 5.26 13.53 23.67
N PRO A 357 4.06 14.09 23.39
CA PRO A 357 3.20 14.64 24.44
C PRO A 357 2.75 13.58 25.45
N ALA A 358 2.34 12.41 24.98
CA ALA A 358 1.87 11.32 25.82
C ALA A 358 3.00 10.75 26.70
N ILE A 359 4.22 10.64 26.16
CA ILE A 359 5.40 10.18 26.91
C ILE A 359 5.80 11.19 27.98
N ASN A 360 5.79 12.49 27.66
CA ASN A 360 6.13 13.54 28.63
C ASN A 360 5.14 13.57 29.80
N GLU A 361 3.86 13.41 29.51
CA GLU A 361 2.84 13.33 30.55
C GLU A 361 2.98 12.06 31.40
N ALA A 362 3.21 10.90 30.77
CA ALA A 362 3.45 9.65 31.47
C ALA A 362 4.68 9.67 32.39
N ALA A 363 5.70 10.44 32.00
CA ALA A 363 6.92 10.65 32.76
C ALA A 363 6.77 11.66 33.92
N GLY A 364 5.61 12.30 34.09
CA GLY A 364 5.28 13.13 35.26
C GLY A 364 6.02 14.47 35.32
N THR A 365 6.38 15.08 34.19
CA THR A 365 7.00 16.42 34.20
C THR A 365 5.94 17.49 34.50
N GLU A 366 5.71 17.79 35.79
CA GLU A 366 4.72 18.79 36.24
C GLU A 366 5.06 20.25 35.85
N SER A 367 6.26 20.51 35.35
CA SER A 367 6.67 21.86 34.91
C SER A 367 6.69 21.97 33.39
N LYS A 368 5.95 22.96 32.84
CA LYS A 368 5.94 23.34 31.41
C LYS A 368 7.34 23.64 30.83
N SER A 369 8.35 23.78 31.68
CA SER A 369 9.76 24.06 31.36
C SER A 369 10.61 22.80 31.06
N ALA A 370 10.23 21.62 31.56
CA ALA A 370 11.00 20.37 31.41
C ALA A 370 10.41 19.44 30.33
N LYS A 371 9.90 19.99 29.22
CA LYS A 371 9.45 19.18 28.09
C LYS A 371 10.67 18.50 27.47
N ARG A 372 10.78 17.18 27.65
CA ARG A 372 11.81 16.40 26.96
C ARG A 372 11.44 16.36 25.49
N SER A 373 12.37 16.79 24.64
CA SER A 373 12.20 16.79 23.18
C SER A 373 12.49 15.42 22.55
N GLY A 374 12.80 14.40 23.37
CA GLY A 374 13.33 13.14 22.89
C GLY A 374 14.79 13.24 22.44
N PRO A 375 15.30 12.24 21.71
CA PRO A 375 14.55 11.14 21.11
C PRO A 375 14.19 10.04 22.12
N PHE A 376 12.96 9.53 22.04
CA PHE A 376 12.49 8.44 22.91
C PHE A 376 12.56 7.09 22.21
N LEU A 377 12.90 6.06 22.99
CA LEU A 377 13.04 4.70 22.53
C LEU A 377 12.21 3.77 23.41
N LEU A 378 11.56 2.79 22.79
CA LEU A 378 10.86 1.72 23.47
C LEU A 378 11.62 0.42 23.25
N SER A 379 11.83 -0.37 24.29
CA SER A 379 12.37 -1.72 24.17
C SER A 379 11.45 -2.74 24.82
N GLY A 380 11.38 -3.93 24.23
CA GLY A 380 10.65 -5.08 24.75
C GLY A 380 11.62 -6.24 25.01
N SER A 381 11.46 -6.88 26.17
CA SER A 381 12.40 -7.89 26.66
C SER A 381 11.71 -9.21 26.99
N ARG A 382 12.52 -10.25 27.16
CA ARG A 382 12.10 -11.54 27.69
C ARG A 382 11.77 -11.51 29.18
N ASP A 383 12.09 -10.41 29.87
CA ASP A 383 11.65 -10.13 31.25
C ASP A 383 10.15 -9.81 31.35
N LYS A 384 9.42 -9.87 30.22
CA LYS A 384 7.97 -9.62 30.11
C LYS A 384 7.60 -8.14 30.31
N THR A 385 8.59 -7.26 30.33
CA THR A 385 8.42 -5.82 30.46
C THR A 385 8.82 -5.09 29.18
N MET A 386 8.17 -3.96 28.98
CA MET A 386 8.58 -2.98 27.99
C MET A 386 9.07 -1.73 28.72
N LYS A 387 10.20 -1.17 28.32
CA LYS A 387 10.76 0.03 28.96
C LYS A 387 10.80 1.19 27.97
N MET A 388 10.34 2.35 28.41
CA MET A 388 10.48 3.60 27.69
C MET A 388 11.71 4.35 28.18
N TRP A 389 12.50 4.84 27.23
CA TRP A 389 13.77 5.48 27.47
C TRP A 389 13.80 6.87 26.87
N ASP A 390 14.44 7.79 27.57
CA ASP A 390 14.94 9.02 26.99
C ASP A 390 16.41 8.83 26.65
N VAL A 391 16.72 8.80 25.35
CA VAL A 391 18.08 8.57 24.85
C VAL A 391 18.98 9.78 25.05
N SER A 392 18.42 10.98 25.21
CA SER A 392 19.22 12.19 25.45
C SER A 392 19.86 12.18 26.84
N VAL A 393 19.12 11.67 27.83
CA VAL A 393 19.57 11.60 29.23
C VAL A 393 20.11 10.21 29.59
N GLY A 394 19.69 9.17 28.87
CA GLY A 394 20.06 7.77 29.16
C GLY A 394 19.25 7.14 30.28
N LEU A 395 18.05 7.65 30.56
CA LEU A 395 17.21 7.20 31.68
C LEU A 395 15.99 6.40 31.19
N CYS A 396 15.64 5.37 31.95
CA CYS A 396 14.35 4.70 31.83
C CYS A 396 13.26 5.58 32.46
N LEU A 397 12.32 6.05 31.65
CA LEU A 397 11.22 6.91 32.09
C LEU A 397 10.16 6.12 32.86
N PHE A 398 9.72 5.00 32.30
CA PHE A 398 8.73 4.11 32.91
C PHE A 398 8.81 2.72 32.31
N THR A 399 8.28 1.75 33.06
CA THR A 399 8.18 0.34 32.66
C THR A 399 6.70 -0.04 32.51
N LEU A 400 6.35 -0.66 31.39
CA LEU A 400 5.05 -1.26 31.14
C LEU A 400 5.17 -2.76 31.41
N ALA A 401 4.56 -3.21 32.50
CA ALA A 401 4.51 -4.61 32.89
C ALA A 401 3.09 -5.14 32.69
N GLY A 402 2.99 -6.38 32.18
CA GLY A 402 1.72 -7.08 32.16
C GLY A 402 1.67 -8.28 31.25
N HIS A 403 2.50 -8.38 30.22
CA HIS A 403 2.59 -9.61 29.43
C HIS A 403 3.03 -10.79 30.31
N ASP A 404 2.55 -11.99 29.98
CA ASP A 404 2.83 -13.18 30.78
C ASP A 404 4.09 -13.91 30.32
N ASN A 405 4.61 -13.54 29.16
CA ASN A 405 5.77 -14.16 28.51
C ASN A 405 6.60 -13.15 27.69
N TRP A 406 7.59 -13.64 26.96
CA TRP A 406 8.54 -12.82 26.19
C TRP A 406 7.84 -11.90 25.20
N ILE A 407 8.29 -10.65 25.11
CA ILE A 407 7.78 -9.68 24.16
C ILE A 407 8.61 -9.78 22.87
N ARG A 408 7.95 -10.00 21.73
CA ARG A 408 8.60 -10.24 20.44
C ARG A 408 8.55 -9.05 19.50
N GLY A 409 7.48 -8.26 19.56
CA GLY A 409 7.28 -7.13 18.67
C GLY A 409 6.62 -5.98 19.40
N VAL A 410 7.04 -4.76 19.04
CA VAL A 410 6.52 -3.53 19.62
C VAL A 410 6.43 -2.48 18.52
N VAL A 411 5.30 -1.78 18.45
CA VAL A 411 5.02 -0.76 17.44
C VAL A 411 4.28 0.41 18.08
N PHE A 412 4.68 1.62 17.72
CA PHE A 412 3.92 2.82 18.08
C PHE A 412 2.74 3.01 17.14
N HIS A 413 1.60 3.39 17.71
CA HIS A 413 0.49 3.87 16.94
C HIS A 413 0.86 5.18 16.21
N PRO A 414 0.41 5.43 14.96
CA PRO A 414 0.76 6.64 14.21
C PRO A 414 0.39 7.94 14.94
N GLY A 415 -0.74 7.94 15.65
CA GLY A 415 -1.17 9.05 16.51
C GLY A 415 -0.46 9.18 17.86
N GLY A 416 0.46 8.26 18.21
CA GLY A 416 1.31 8.34 19.40
C GLY A 416 0.63 8.07 20.76
N LYS A 417 -0.71 8.05 20.82
CA LYS A 417 -1.48 7.75 22.03
C LYS A 417 -1.30 6.32 22.54
N TYR A 418 -1.21 5.36 21.61
CA TYR A 418 -1.14 3.94 21.93
C TYR A 418 0.18 3.30 21.51
N ILE A 419 0.53 2.22 22.21
CA ILE A 419 1.61 1.31 21.85
C ILE A 419 0.98 -0.08 21.67
N LEU A 420 1.36 -0.79 20.62
CA LEU A 420 0.97 -2.18 20.41
C LEU A 420 2.17 -3.08 20.67
N SER A 421 1.92 -4.20 21.34
CA SER A 421 2.93 -5.22 21.60
C SER A 421 2.42 -6.62 21.29
N ALA A 422 3.32 -7.46 20.81
CA ALA A 422 3.10 -8.88 20.52
C ALA A 422 4.03 -9.73 21.40
N SER A 423 3.51 -10.83 21.92
CA SER A 423 4.22 -11.68 22.89
C SER A 423 3.99 -13.18 22.66
N ASP A 424 4.91 -13.98 23.22
CA ASP A 424 4.81 -15.43 23.36
C ASP A 424 3.66 -15.87 24.29
N ASP A 425 2.94 -14.93 24.94
CA ASP A 425 1.68 -15.23 25.62
C ASP A 425 0.49 -15.39 24.67
N LYS A 426 0.75 -15.36 23.34
CA LYS A 426 -0.23 -15.50 22.25
C LYS A 426 -1.14 -14.27 22.07
N THR A 427 -0.87 -13.21 22.83
CA THR A 427 -1.68 -11.99 22.83
C THR A 427 -1.01 -10.85 22.10
N ILE A 428 -1.86 -9.97 21.56
CA ILE A 428 -1.50 -8.59 21.27
C ILE A 428 -2.08 -7.73 22.39
N ARG A 429 -1.29 -6.81 22.91
CA ARG A 429 -1.76 -5.83 23.89
C ARG A 429 -1.65 -4.42 23.32
N VAL A 430 -2.67 -3.63 23.61
CA VAL A 430 -2.74 -2.20 23.29
C VAL A 430 -2.57 -1.45 24.60
N TRP A 431 -1.50 -0.67 24.70
CA TRP A 431 -1.13 0.09 25.88
C TRP A 431 -1.46 1.55 25.67
N ASP A 432 -2.00 2.18 26.70
CA ASP A 432 -2.16 3.61 26.78
C ASP A 432 -0.84 4.24 27.24
N THR A 433 -0.20 5.02 26.37
CA THR A 433 1.14 5.57 26.61
C THR A 433 1.12 6.56 27.77
N GLN A 434 0.07 7.38 27.87
CA GLN A 434 -0.08 8.42 28.89
C GLN A 434 -0.34 7.81 30.27
N ASN A 435 -1.28 6.87 30.33
CA ASN A 435 -1.74 6.28 31.60
C ASN A 435 -0.92 5.07 32.06
N LYS A 436 0.07 4.63 31.26
CA LYS A 436 0.95 3.48 31.56
C LYS A 436 0.20 2.19 31.88
N ARG A 437 -0.98 2.01 31.28
CA ARG A 437 -1.86 0.86 31.53
C ARG A 437 -2.15 0.09 30.26
N ASN A 438 -2.39 -1.20 30.42
CA ASN A 438 -2.96 -2.01 29.36
C ASN A 438 -4.41 -1.56 29.11
N HIS A 439 -4.69 -1.06 27.92
CA HIS A 439 -6.02 -0.64 27.50
C HIS A 439 -6.84 -1.83 26.98
N LYS A 440 -6.22 -2.73 26.21
CA LYS A 440 -6.90 -3.88 25.63
C LYS A 440 -5.93 -5.05 25.42
N THR A 441 -6.35 -6.24 25.85
CA THR A 441 -5.70 -7.51 25.50
C THR A 441 -6.53 -8.23 24.44
N LEU A 442 -5.88 -8.69 23.39
CA LEU A 442 -6.48 -9.46 22.30
C LEU A 442 -5.77 -10.81 22.19
N GLN A 443 -6.55 -11.90 22.22
CA GLN A 443 -6.06 -13.23 21.87
C GLN A 443 -5.93 -13.30 20.35
N ALA A 444 -4.71 -13.16 19.86
CA ALA A 444 -4.48 -12.97 18.44
C ALA A 444 -4.38 -14.30 17.70
N HIS A 445 -3.61 -15.24 18.26
CA HIS A 445 -3.25 -16.49 17.61
C HIS A 445 -3.35 -17.68 18.58
N PRO A 446 -3.55 -18.92 18.08
CA PRO A 446 -3.46 -20.13 18.89
C PRO A 446 -2.03 -20.42 19.41
N HIS A 447 -1.01 -19.83 18.80
CA HIS A 447 0.40 -19.93 19.19
C HIS A 447 1.03 -18.54 19.39
N PHE A 448 2.31 -18.52 19.76
CA PHE A 448 3.12 -17.33 20.03
C PHE A 448 3.10 -16.33 18.87
N VAL A 449 2.91 -15.05 19.18
CA VAL A 449 2.92 -13.97 18.20
C VAL A 449 4.36 -13.47 18.04
N THR A 450 4.93 -13.67 16.85
CA THR A 450 6.34 -13.38 16.56
C THR A 450 6.56 -11.93 16.13
N SER A 451 5.60 -11.35 15.44
CA SER A 451 5.74 -10.01 14.88
C SER A 451 4.42 -9.29 14.76
N ILE A 452 4.51 -7.97 14.80
CA ILE A 452 3.41 -7.03 14.63
C ILE A 452 3.90 -5.85 13.82
N ASP A 453 3.04 -5.33 12.96
CA ASP A 453 3.22 -4.06 12.26
C ASP A 453 1.89 -3.31 12.17
N MET A 454 1.95 -1.98 12.14
CA MET A 454 0.79 -1.11 12.03
C MET A 454 0.96 -0.18 10.84
N HIS A 455 -0.08 -0.10 10.01
CA HIS A 455 -0.04 0.78 8.86
C HIS A 455 -0.07 2.25 9.30
N ARG A 456 0.75 3.10 8.66
CA ARG A 456 0.91 4.50 9.07
C ARG A 456 -0.34 5.35 8.81
N ASN A 457 -1.02 5.06 7.71
CA ASN A 457 -2.11 5.91 7.19
C ASN A 457 -3.47 5.20 7.14
N ALA A 458 -3.53 3.92 7.48
CA ALA A 458 -4.71 3.08 7.30
C ALA A 458 -4.99 2.31 8.59
N PRO A 459 -6.26 2.01 8.90
CA PRO A 459 -6.65 1.37 10.14
C PRO A 459 -6.41 -0.14 10.11
N TYR A 460 -5.20 -0.58 9.75
CA TYR A 460 -4.84 -2.00 9.70
C TYR A 460 -3.64 -2.30 10.57
N VAL A 461 -3.73 -3.42 11.29
CA VAL A 461 -2.64 -4.02 12.05
C VAL A 461 -2.46 -5.44 11.53
N ILE A 462 -1.23 -5.85 11.34
CA ILE A 462 -0.91 -7.20 10.87
C ILE A 462 -0.08 -7.91 11.91
N THR A 463 -0.35 -9.19 12.10
CA THR A 463 0.42 -10.04 13.01
C THR A 463 0.84 -11.34 12.37
N GLY A 464 2.08 -11.72 12.65
CA GLY A 464 2.64 -13.02 12.31
C GLY A 464 2.78 -13.88 13.56
N SER A 465 2.62 -15.18 13.38
CA SER A 465 2.68 -16.15 14.48
C SER A 465 3.43 -17.41 14.07
N VAL A 466 3.84 -18.17 15.10
CA VAL A 466 4.46 -19.49 14.94
C VAL A 466 3.49 -20.52 14.36
N ASP A 467 2.18 -20.26 14.42
CA ASP A 467 1.14 -21.08 13.79
C ASP A 467 1.10 -21.03 12.25
N MET A 468 2.07 -20.35 11.62
CA MET A 468 2.22 -20.22 10.17
C MET A 468 1.13 -19.35 9.50
N SER A 469 0.33 -18.63 10.30
CA SER A 469 -0.70 -17.72 9.82
C SER A 469 -0.33 -16.25 10.00
N VAL A 470 -0.69 -15.45 8.99
CA VAL A 470 -0.67 -13.98 9.09
C VAL A 470 -2.11 -13.52 9.28
N LYS A 471 -2.39 -12.77 10.35
CA LYS A 471 -3.71 -12.20 10.59
C LYS A 471 -3.71 -10.71 10.30
N VAL A 472 -4.77 -10.25 9.64
CA VAL A 472 -5.04 -8.84 9.36
C VAL A 472 -6.19 -8.37 10.26
N TRP A 473 -5.91 -7.36 11.07
CA TRP A 473 -6.85 -6.78 12.02
C TRP A 473 -7.31 -5.41 11.53
N GLU A 474 -8.62 -5.20 11.54
CA GLU A 474 -9.19 -3.87 11.30
C GLU A 474 -9.25 -3.09 12.61
N CYS A 475 -8.77 -1.84 12.57
CA CYS A 475 -8.84 -0.93 13.70
C CYS A 475 -10.14 -0.12 13.64
N ARG A 476 -10.85 -0.04 14.78
CA ARG A 476 -12.17 0.59 14.85
C ARG A 476 -12.38 1.48 16.05
#